data_AF-A0A935LSN5-F1
#
_entry.id   AF-A0A935LSN5-F1
#
_cell.length_a   1.000
_cell.length_b   1.000
_cell.length_c   1.000
_cell.angle_alpha   90.00
_cell.angle_beta   90.00
_cell.angle_gamma   90.00
#
_symmetry.space_group_name_H-M   'P 1'
#
loop_
_entity.id
_entity.type
_entity.pdbx_description
1 polymer ?
#
loop_
_entity_poly.entity_id
_entity_poly.type
_entity_poly.pdbx_seq_one_letter_code
_entity_poly.pdbx_strand_id
1 'polypeptide(L)'
;MGGNTGEVACVQDCNGDFGGTAFLDNCATCVGGNTGEVACVADCNGDFGGTAFLDNCATCVGGNTGEVACVADCNGDFGGTAFLDNCATCVGGNTGEVACVADCNGDFGGTAFLDNCAMCVGGNTGEVACGQTATVTLAEQHSSTTAQPAWVATPVK
;
A
#
# COMPACT_ATOMS: atom_id res chain seq x y z
N MET A 1 30.20 -55.53 -31.86
CA MET A 1 31.66 -55.64 -32.03
C MET A 1 32.31 -54.74 -31.00
N GLY A 2 33.06 -55.30 -30.04
CA GLY A 2 33.81 -54.54 -29.03
C GLY A 2 35.29 -54.83 -29.21
N GLY A 3 36.08 -53.81 -29.57
CA GLY A 3 37.54 -53.90 -29.70
C GLY A 3 38.22 -53.60 -28.36
N ASN A 4 39.31 -54.31 -28.08
CA ASN A 4 40.05 -54.26 -26.81
C ASN A 4 41.46 -53.68 -27.06
N THR A 5 41.52 -52.41 -27.49
CA THR A 5 42.77 -51.74 -27.90
C THR A 5 43.61 -51.21 -26.74
N GLY A 6 43.14 -51.32 -25.48
CA GLY A 6 43.86 -50.76 -24.33
C GLY A 6 43.84 -49.23 -24.25
N GLU A 7 43.19 -48.57 -25.20
CA GLU A 7 42.93 -47.13 -25.21
C GLU A 7 41.60 -46.85 -24.52
N VAL A 8 41.55 -45.83 -23.67
CA VAL A 8 40.29 -45.33 -23.10
C VAL A 8 39.42 -44.89 -24.27
N ALA A 9 38.26 -45.53 -24.43
CA ALA A 9 37.31 -45.15 -25.48
C ALA A 9 37.04 -43.64 -25.37
N CYS A 10 37.20 -42.89 -26.46
CA CYS A 10 36.80 -41.49 -26.46
C CYS A 10 35.29 -41.45 -26.18
N VAL A 11 34.91 -40.85 -25.07
CA VAL A 11 33.51 -40.72 -24.66
C VAL A 11 32.91 -39.55 -25.42
N GLN A 12 31.69 -39.72 -25.91
CA GLN A 12 30.94 -38.65 -26.53
C GLN A 12 30.45 -37.68 -25.44
N ASP A 13 30.67 -36.38 -25.65
CA ASP A 13 30.11 -35.35 -24.77
C ASP A 13 28.60 -35.15 -25.04
N CYS A 14 27.92 -34.26 -24.31
CA CYS A 14 26.48 -34.06 -24.50
C CYS A 14 26.11 -33.43 -25.86
N ASN A 15 27.07 -32.88 -26.60
CA ASN A 15 26.88 -32.26 -27.92
C ASN A 15 27.06 -33.27 -29.06
N GLY A 16 27.42 -34.51 -28.74
CA GLY A 16 27.71 -35.52 -29.74
C GLY A 16 29.17 -35.55 -30.18
N ASP A 17 30.06 -34.79 -29.55
CA ASP A 17 31.47 -34.71 -29.95
C ASP A 17 32.31 -35.75 -29.18
N PHE A 18 32.94 -36.67 -29.90
CA PHE A 18 33.85 -37.67 -29.31
C PHE A 18 35.10 -37.01 -28.75
N GLY A 19 35.31 -37.12 -27.42
CA GLY A 19 36.39 -36.43 -26.72
C GLY A 19 36.16 -34.92 -26.56
N GLY A 20 34.94 -34.44 -26.75
CA GLY A 20 34.55 -33.06 -26.52
C GLY A 20 34.47 -32.71 -25.03
N THR A 21 34.26 -31.41 -24.75
CA THR A 21 34.25 -30.86 -23.38
C THR A 21 32.87 -30.32 -22.96
N ALA A 22 31.83 -30.52 -23.77
CA ALA A 22 30.48 -30.09 -23.41
C ALA A 22 29.90 -30.94 -22.26
N PHE A 23 29.07 -30.34 -21.42
CA PHE A 23 28.42 -31.01 -20.28
C PHE A 23 26.99 -30.51 -20.07
N LEU A 24 26.15 -31.33 -19.42
CA LEU A 24 24.81 -30.92 -19.03
C LEU A 24 24.88 -29.96 -17.84
N ASP A 25 24.26 -28.79 -17.97
CA ASP A 25 24.09 -27.85 -16.86
C ASP A 25 22.91 -28.25 -15.95
N ASN A 26 22.62 -27.39 -14.96
CA ASN A 26 21.55 -27.61 -14.00
C ASN A 26 20.13 -27.45 -14.59
N CYS A 27 20.02 -27.00 -15.84
CA CYS A 27 18.78 -26.96 -16.61
C CYS A 27 18.70 -28.08 -17.66
N ALA A 28 19.59 -29.08 -17.55
CA ALA A 28 19.71 -30.17 -18.51
C ALA A 28 19.96 -29.69 -19.96
N THR A 29 20.58 -28.52 -20.13
CA THR A 29 21.04 -28.02 -21.42
C THR A 29 22.50 -28.37 -21.61
N CYS A 30 22.87 -28.80 -22.81
CA CYS A 30 24.26 -29.09 -23.14
C CYS A 30 25.03 -27.79 -23.39
N VAL A 31 26.02 -27.49 -22.54
CA VAL A 31 26.78 -26.23 -22.55
C VAL A 31 28.29 -26.48 -22.55
N GLY A 32 29.08 -25.43 -22.84
CA GLY A 32 30.53 -25.56 -22.98
C GLY A 32 30.94 -26.19 -24.32
N GLY A 33 32.22 -26.52 -24.46
CA GLY A 33 32.75 -27.05 -25.73
C GLY A 33 32.44 -26.14 -26.92
N ASN A 34 31.84 -26.71 -27.97
CA ASN A 34 31.44 -26.01 -29.19
C ASN A 34 29.91 -25.84 -29.33
N THR A 35 29.14 -25.97 -28.25
CA THR A 35 27.67 -25.86 -28.33
C THR A 35 27.20 -24.45 -28.67
N GLY A 36 27.93 -23.43 -28.21
CA GLY A 36 27.49 -22.03 -28.28
C GLY A 36 26.44 -21.64 -27.24
N GLU A 37 26.01 -22.59 -26.41
CA GLU A 37 25.02 -22.40 -25.36
C GLU A 37 25.65 -21.93 -24.06
N VAL A 38 24.90 -21.14 -23.29
CA VAL A 38 25.32 -20.60 -21.99
C VAL A 38 24.59 -21.33 -20.87
N ALA A 39 25.34 -21.73 -19.83
CA ALA A 39 24.76 -22.36 -18.65
C ALA A 39 23.69 -21.47 -18.02
N CYS A 40 22.54 -22.06 -17.71
CA CYS A 40 21.52 -21.36 -16.95
C CYS A 40 22.03 -21.02 -15.55
N VAL A 41 21.45 -19.98 -14.97
CA VAL A 41 21.74 -19.55 -13.59
C VAL A 41 20.52 -19.78 -12.72
N ALA A 42 20.76 -19.88 -11.41
CA ALA A 42 19.69 -19.88 -10.43
C ALA A 42 19.07 -18.48 -10.33
N ASP A 43 17.74 -18.43 -10.23
CA ASP A 43 17.03 -17.21 -9.86
C ASP A 43 17.18 -16.91 -8.34
N CYS A 44 16.52 -15.86 -7.84
CA CYS A 44 16.64 -15.51 -6.41
C CYS A 44 16.04 -16.55 -5.46
N ASN A 45 15.23 -17.48 -5.96
CA ASN A 45 14.63 -18.58 -5.19
C ASN A 45 15.50 -19.84 -5.23
N GLY A 46 16.62 -19.79 -5.97
CA GLY A 46 17.51 -20.94 -6.16
C GLY A 46 17.09 -21.86 -7.30
N ASP A 47 16.06 -21.51 -8.06
CA ASP A 47 15.57 -22.33 -9.16
C ASP A 47 16.42 -22.07 -10.41
N PHE A 48 17.16 -23.09 -10.86
CA PHE A 48 17.97 -23.00 -12.09
C PHE A 48 17.07 -22.83 -13.31
N GLY A 49 17.29 -21.76 -14.07
CA GLY A 49 16.41 -21.38 -15.19
C GLY A 49 15.04 -20.86 -14.75
N GLY A 50 14.87 -20.56 -13.47
CA GLY A 50 13.66 -19.98 -12.91
C GLY A 50 13.44 -18.51 -13.30
N THR A 51 12.28 -17.98 -12.93
CA THR A 51 11.83 -16.62 -13.29
C THR A 51 11.63 -15.71 -12.08
N ALA A 52 11.99 -16.15 -10.87
CA ALA A 52 11.87 -15.31 -9.69
C ALA A 52 12.88 -14.15 -9.73
N PHE A 53 12.51 -13.02 -9.13
CA PHE A 53 13.34 -11.81 -9.09
C PHE A 53 13.18 -11.08 -7.76
N LEU A 54 14.18 -10.27 -7.38
CA LEU A 54 14.09 -9.42 -6.20
C LEU A 54 13.18 -8.22 -6.50
N ASP A 55 12.18 -8.01 -5.65
CA ASP A 55 11.33 -6.82 -5.71
C ASP A 55 11.99 -5.59 -5.07
N ASN A 56 11.24 -4.48 -5.01
CA ASN A 56 11.72 -3.22 -4.43
C ASN A 56 11.90 -3.27 -2.90
N CYS A 57 11.47 -4.34 -2.24
CA CYS A 57 11.70 -4.63 -0.83
C CYS A 57 12.80 -5.68 -0.61
N ALA A 58 13.53 -6.04 -1.66
CA ALA A 58 14.54 -7.10 -1.67
C ALA A 58 14.00 -8.48 -1.27
N THR A 59 12.70 -8.71 -1.45
CA THR A 59 12.08 -10.03 -1.32
C THR A 59 12.13 -10.72 -2.68
N CYS A 60 12.47 -12.00 -2.69
CA CYS A 60 12.37 -12.81 -3.90
C CYS A 60 10.91 -13.14 -4.21
N VAL A 61 10.40 -12.69 -5.36
CA VAL A 61 9.00 -12.83 -5.77
C VAL A 61 8.89 -13.36 -7.20
N GLY A 62 7.68 -13.74 -7.62
CA GLY A 62 7.47 -14.37 -8.92
C GLY A 62 7.94 -15.83 -8.95
N GLY A 63 8.00 -16.43 -10.14
CA GLY A 63 8.37 -17.85 -10.29
C GLY A 63 7.54 -18.78 -9.38
N ASN A 64 8.22 -19.64 -8.62
CA ASN A 64 7.62 -20.59 -7.67
C ASN A 64 7.71 -20.16 -6.20
N THR A 65 8.03 -18.88 -5.93
CA THR A 65 8.21 -18.38 -4.56
C THR A 65 6.93 -18.43 -3.73
N GLY A 66 5.77 -18.20 -4.36
CA GLY A 66 4.49 -17.98 -3.66
C GLY A 66 4.39 -16.60 -2.99
N GLU A 67 5.43 -15.77 -3.10
CA GLU A 67 5.50 -14.44 -2.52
C GLU A 67 4.94 -13.37 -3.48
N VAL A 68 4.40 -12.30 -2.92
CA VAL A 68 3.82 -11.18 -3.66
C VAL A 68 4.73 -9.96 -3.52
N ALA A 69 5.00 -9.28 -4.63
CA ALA A 69 5.79 -8.05 -4.63
C ALA A 69 5.18 -7.00 -3.68
N CYS A 70 6.02 -6.38 -2.87
CA CYS A 70 5.59 -5.27 -2.05
C CYS A 70 5.17 -4.07 -2.94
N VAL A 71 4.29 -3.24 -2.40
CA VAL A 71 3.82 -2.02 -3.06
C VAL A 71 4.35 -0.80 -2.32
N ALA A 72 4.38 0.33 -3.02
CA ALA A 72 4.65 1.61 -2.40
C ALA A 72 3.45 2.05 -1.54
N ASP A 73 3.74 2.61 -0.37
CA ASP A 73 2.74 3.31 0.44
C ASP A 73 2.41 4.71 -0.15
N CYS A 74 1.57 5.50 0.51
CA CYS A 74 1.22 6.83 -0.01
C CYS A 74 2.39 7.83 -0.04
N ASN A 75 3.50 7.54 0.65
CA ASN A 75 4.71 8.34 0.66
C ASN A 75 5.69 7.90 -0.44
N GLY A 76 5.36 6.83 -1.17
CA GLY A 76 6.23 6.23 -2.19
C GLY A 76 7.23 5.22 -1.62
N ASP A 77 7.16 4.90 -0.32
CA ASP A 77 8.07 3.95 0.30
C ASP A 77 7.59 2.52 0.03
N PHE A 78 8.37 1.73 -0.71
CA PHE A 78 8.09 0.32 -0.97
C PHE A 78 8.14 -0.48 0.33
N GLY A 79 7.04 -1.19 0.64
CA GLY A 79 6.89 -1.89 1.93
C GLY A 79 6.72 -0.95 3.12
N GLY A 80 6.46 0.33 2.86
CA GLY A 80 6.20 1.35 3.89
C GLY A 80 4.86 1.17 4.60
N THR A 81 4.64 2.03 5.60
CA THR A 81 3.47 1.97 6.49
C THR A 81 2.63 3.25 6.47
N ALA A 82 2.97 4.21 5.61
CA ALA A 82 2.19 5.43 5.49
C ALA A 82 0.81 5.17 4.87
N PHE A 83 -0.19 5.96 5.27
CA PHE A 83 -1.55 5.84 4.78
C PHE A 83 -2.20 7.21 4.63
N LEU A 84 -3.24 7.31 3.79
CA LEU A 84 -4.03 8.53 3.67
C LEU A 84 -4.94 8.68 4.89
N ASP A 85 -4.86 9.82 5.56
CA ASP A 85 -5.79 10.18 6.64
C ASP A 85 -7.15 10.67 6.12
N ASN A 86 -8.02 11.10 7.04
CA ASN A 86 -9.34 11.62 6.70
C ASN A 86 -9.31 13.00 6.01
N CYS A 87 -8.15 13.64 5.92
CA CYS A 87 -7.91 14.86 5.14
C CYS A 87 -7.18 14.57 3.83
N ALA A 88 -7.09 13.30 3.43
CA ALA A 88 -6.36 12.84 2.25
C ALA A 88 -4.87 13.25 2.25
N THR A 89 -4.29 13.49 3.43
CA THR A 89 -2.86 13.70 3.61
C THR A 89 -2.20 12.37 3.91
N CYS A 90 -1.06 12.11 3.28
CA CYS A 90 -0.28 10.92 3.59
C CYS A 90 0.43 11.11 4.94
N VAL A 91 0.12 10.24 5.92
CA VAL A 91 0.64 10.32 7.29
C VAL A 91 1.13 8.96 7.78
N GLY A 92 1.82 8.94 8.93
CA GLY A 92 2.46 7.73 9.44
C GLY A 92 3.74 7.38 8.66
N GLY A 93 4.31 6.20 8.90
CA GLY A 93 5.58 5.78 8.27
C GLY A 93 6.70 6.82 8.41
N ASN A 94 7.36 7.16 7.29
CA ASN A 94 8.45 8.14 7.22
C ASN A 94 8.00 9.54 6.74
N THR A 95 6.70 9.82 6.70
CA THR A 95 6.17 11.10 6.19
C THR A 95 6.59 12.28 7.08
N GLY A 96 6.68 12.07 8.39
CA GLY A 96 6.85 13.15 9.37
C GLY A 96 5.57 13.98 9.59
N GLU A 97 4.49 13.64 8.89
CA GLU A 97 3.20 14.33 8.96
C GLU A 97 2.31 13.75 10.06
N VAL A 98 1.46 14.60 10.64
CA VAL A 98 0.51 14.23 11.69
C VAL A 98 -0.90 14.19 11.11
N ALA A 99 -1.63 13.11 11.37
CA ALA A 99 -3.02 12.97 10.97
C ALA A 99 -3.87 14.15 11.44
N CYS A 100 -4.69 14.69 10.54
CA CYS A 100 -5.65 15.70 10.92
C CYS A 100 -6.69 15.14 11.89
N VAL A 101 -7.24 16.02 12.72
CA VAL A 101 -8.32 15.68 13.65
C VAL A 101 -9.61 16.35 13.21
N ALA A 102 -10.74 15.80 13.65
CA ALA A 102 -12.02 16.46 13.52
C ALA A 102 -12.07 17.70 14.40
N ASP A 103 -12.66 18.78 13.86
CA ASP A 103 -13.01 19.96 14.64
C ASP A 103 -14.28 19.69 15.48
N CYS A 104 -14.79 20.71 16.19
CA CYS A 104 -15.99 20.51 17.02
C CYS A 104 -17.28 20.22 16.23
N ASN A 105 -17.28 20.47 14.92
CA ASN A 105 -18.40 20.20 14.01
C ASN A 105 -18.29 18.79 13.39
N GLY A 106 -17.21 18.06 13.70
CA GLY A 106 -16.92 16.75 13.13
C GLY A 106 -16.19 16.81 11.79
N ASP A 107 -15.79 18.00 11.33
CA ASP A 107 -15.10 18.17 10.06
C ASP A 107 -13.60 17.90 10.24
N PHE A 108 -13.08 16.85 9.59
CA PHE A 108 -11.64 16.55 9.60
C PHE A 108 -10.85 17.66 8.91
N GLY A 109 -9.86 18.22 9.62
CA GLY A 109 -9.10 19.38 9.16
C GLY A 109 -9.92 20.67 9.13
N GLY A 110 -11.09 20.68 9.75
CA GLY A 110 -11.96 21.84 9.88
C GLY A 110 -11.40 22.89 10.84
N THR A 111 -12.06 24.05 10.87
CA THR A 111 -11.64 25.22 11.65
C THR A 111 -12.65 25.63 12.73
N ALA A 112 -13.71 24.86 12.93
CA ALA A 112 -14.68 25.13 13.97
C ALA A 112 -14.09 24.91 15.36
N PHE A 113 -14.49 25.72 16.33
CA PHE A 113 -14.01 25.63 17.71
C PHE A 113 -15.14 25.86 18.70
N LEU A 114 -14.96 25.37 19.93
CA LEU A 114 -15.89 25.65 21.03
C LEU A 114 -15.67 27.07 21.55
N ASP A 115 -16.72 27.87 21.57
CA ASP A 115 -16.71 29.20 22.19
C ASP A 115 -16.79 29.12 23.73
N ASN A 116 -16.84 30.29 24.39
CA ASN A 116 -16.96 30.38 25.84
C ASN A 116 -18.36 29.98 26.38
N CYS A 117 -19.32 29.70 25.51
CA CYS A 117 -20.62 29.12 25.84
C CYS A 117 -20.69 27.62 25.50
N ALA A 118 -19.55 27.00 25.13
CA ALA A 118 -19.46 25.61 24.70
C ALA A 118 -20.33 25.29 23.47
N MET A 119 -20.59 26.27 22.61
CA MET A 119 -21.18 26.05 21.29
C MET A 119 -20.07 25.90 20.25
N CYS A 120 -20.24 24.98 19.32
CA CYS A 120 -19.34 24.85 18.18
C CYS A 120 -19.65 25.93 17.15
N VAL A 121 -18.68 26.80 16.86
CA VAL A 121 -18.85 27.96 15.98
C VAL A 121 -17.64 28.13 15.05
N GLY A 122 -17.78 28.97 14.02
CA GLY A 122 -16.76 29.12 12.98
C GLY A 122 -16.78 27.96 11.98
N GLY A 123 -15.77 27.90 11.10
CA GLY A 123 -15.72 26.91 10.02
C GLY A 123 -17.00 26.89 9.19
N ASN A 124 -17.57 25.69 8.98
CA ASN A 124 -18.79 25.46 8.21
C ASN A 124 -20.05 25.24 9.08
N THR A 125 -19.99 25.57 10.38
CA THR A 125 -21.12 25.37 11.30
C THR A 125 -22.34 26.22 10.92
N GLY A 126 -22.14 27.42 10.38
CA GLY A 126 -23.19 28.42 10.20
C GLY A 126 -23.63 29.08 11.52
N GLU A 127 -23.01 28.72 12.64
CA GLU A 127 -23.34 29.19 13.98
C GLU A 127 -22.49 30.41 14.36
N VAL A 128 -23.05 31.31 15.16
CA VAL A 128 -22.39 32.53 15.63
C VAL A 128 -22.03 32.42 17.11
N ALA A 129 -20.81 32.83 17.47
CA ALA A 129 -20.32 32.83 18.85
C ALA A 129 -21.23 33.62 19.79
N CYS A 130 -21.45 33.09 20.99
CA CYS A 130 -22.29 33.76 21.98
C CYS A 130 -21.68 35.12 22.40
N GLY A 131 -22.55 36.08 22.72
CA GLY A 131 -22.13 37.41 23.15
C GLY A 131 -21.58 38.31 22.02
N GLN A 132 -21.51 37.81 20.78
CA GLN A 132 -21.40 38.70 19.63
C GLN A 132 -22.78 39.27 19.35
N THR A 133 -22.97 40.56 19.65
CA THR A 133 -24.08 41.30 19.09
C THR A 133 -23.86 41.37 17.58
N ALA A 134 -24.38 40.37 16.87
CA ALA A 134 -24.68 40.53 15.47
C ALA A 134 -25.41 41.87 15.35
N THR A 135 -24.90 42.81 14.57
CA THR A 135 -25.70 43.94 14.12
C THR A 135 -26.80 43.33 13.25
N VAL A 136 -27.87 42.87 13.89
CA VAL A 136 -29.02 42.23 13.29
C VAL A 136 -29.68 43.27 12.39
N THR A 137 -29.31 43.29 11.11
CA THR A 137 -30.28 43.67 10.09
C THR A 137 -31.29 42.53 10.04
N LEU A 138 -32.51 42.85 10.46
CA LEU A 138 -33.63 41.94 10.67
C LEU A 138 -33.74 40.82 9.63
N ALA A 139 -33.41 39.59 10.03
CA ALA A 139 -34.06 38.35 9.61
C ALA A 139 -33.68 37.24 10.61
N GLU A 140 -34.63 36.94 11.50
CA GLU A 140 -34.82 35.69 12.27
C GLU A 140 -33.57 35.05 12.91
N GLN A 141 -33.32 35.38 14.17
CA GLN A 141 -32.43 34.60 15.03
C GLN A 141 -33.24 33.83 16.07
N HIS A 142 -33.23 32.51 15.88
CA HIS A 142 -33.32 31.45 16.88
C HIS A 142 -33.99 31.85 18.21
N SER A 143 -35.30 31.64 18.21
CA SER A 143 -36.15 31.55 19.40
C SER A 143 -35.71 30.36 20.27
N SER A 144 -34.76 30.59 21.16
CA SER A 144 -34.56 29.80 22.37
C SER A 144 -35.48 30.35 23.47
N THR A 145 -36.79 30.19 23.30
CA THR A 145 -37.71 30.19 24.44
C THR A 145 -38.63 28.98 24.36
N THR A 146 -38.37 28.05 25.27
CA THR A 146 -39.24 26.96 25.71
C THR A 146 -40.72 27.34 25.69
N ALA A 147 -41.52 26.67 24.85
CA ALA A 147 -42.96 26.63 24.99
C ALA A 147 -43.37 25.23 25.50
N GLN A 148 -43.64 25.13 26.79
CA GLN A 148 -44.38 24.01 27.40
C GLN A 148 -45.86 24.05 26.96
N PRO A 149 -46.56 22.91 26.87
CA PRO A 149 -47.93 22.89 26.37
C PRO A 149 -48.91 23.43 27.42
N ALA A 150 -49.70 24.44 27.04
CA ALA A 150 -50.76 24.99 27.87
C ALA A 150 -51.96 24.02 27.94
N TRP A 151 -52.22 23.50 29.13
CA TRP A 151 -53.51 22.91 29.47
C TRP A 151 -54.57 24.02 29.47
N VAL A 152 -55.60 23.90 28.63
CA VAL A 152 -56.83 24.68 28.79
C VAL A 152 -58.00 23.72 28.88
N ALA A 153 -58.55 23.66 30.10
CA ALA A 153 -59.82 23.02 30.41
C ALA A 153 -60.97 23.72 29.67
N THR A 154 -61.86 22.93 29.07
CA THR A 154 -63.18 23.40 28.62
C THR A 154 -64.26 22.78 29.52
N PRO A 155 -65.26 23.55 29.97
CA PRO A 155 -66.43 23.01 30.64
C PRO A 155 -67.45 22.56 29.58
N VAL A 156 -67.92 21.32 29.67
CA VAL A 156 -69.08 20.86 28.90
C VAL A 156 -70.27 20.80 29.85
N LYS A 157 -71.36 21.43 29.41
CA LYS A 157 -72.68 21.46 30.04
C LYS A 157 -73.43 20.16 29.80
#